data_AF-A0A535Q2P8-F1
#
_entry.id   AF-A0A535Q2P8-F1
#
_cell.length_a   1.000
_cell.length_b   1.000
_cell.length_c   1.000
_cell.angle_alpha   90.00
_cell.angle_beta   90.00
_cell.angle_gamma   90.00
#
_symmetry.space_group_name_H-M   'P 1'
#
loop_
_entity.id
_entity.type
_entity.pdbx_description
1 polymer ?
#
loop_
_entity_poly.entity_id
_entity_poly.type
_entity_poly.pdbx_seq_one_letter_code
_entity_poly.pdbx_strand_id
1 'polypeptide(L)'
;MGPVELFESVPNFSEGRRREVIDAIASRASAAFVLDTDADPDHNRAVVSLAGFRARVVKGLLGAIGEAVERIDVREHHGVHPRVGAADVVPIIPLGETSLDVCRDLARELGERVWSQLKVPVYFYGHGEGKTLADIRAGRVRPDVGGPDLHPTAGAVCVGARRTLVAFNVILYGYDLIAARALARAMRESADGLRGVQALAFELAGDRVQLSMNLFRVDETTPSDVIAELERRGVAMGAQQVVGLCPAAVATPAADRRLLEGRLASAAASAGAERAGERGGEELTALAARMRREAEELALLAADQDAVLAGAERAAALIRVLHAASITDGEVDAMLDAAARGLRRAVTPATESIYRARIGALDAWLA
;
A
#
# COMPACT_ATOMS: atom_id res chain seq x y z
N MET A 1 14.46 22.83 -10.24
CA MET A 1 14.38 21.36 -10.14
C MET A 1 13.12 20.93 -10.85
N GLY A 2 13.14 19.82 -11.58
CA GLY A 2 11.90 19.23 -12.11
C GLY A 2 10.98 18.77 -10.96
N PRO A 3 9.71 18.44 -11.25
CA PRO A 3 8.80 17.90 -10.24
C PRO A 3 9.39 16.63 -9.63
N VAL A 4 9.22 16.47 -8.32
CA VAL A 4 9.72 15.31 -7.58
C VAL A 4 8.82 14.11 -7.87
N GLU A 5 9.37 13.04 -8.46
CA GLU A 5 8.64 11.81 -8.78
C GLU A 5 8.75 10.79 -7.64
N LEU A 6 7.77 10.79 -6.73
CA LEU A 6 7.65 9.84 -5.63
C LEU A 6 6.51 8.86 -5.89
N PHE A 7 6.80 7.57 -5.76
CA PHE A 7 5.84 6.50 -6.02
C PHE A 7 5.64 5.63 -4.78
N GLU A 8 4.43 5.12 -4.62
CA GLU A 8 4.13 3.93 -3.84
C GLU A 8 3.94 2.75 -4.80
N SER A 9 4.35 1.57 -4.37
CA SER A 9 3.93 0.32 -4.99
C SER A 9 3.53 -0.69 -3.92
N VAL A 10 2.50 -1.48 -4.22
CA VAL A 10 1.90 -2.43 -3.30
C VAL A 10 1.80 -3.81 -3.99
N PRO A 11 2.92 -4.40 -4.42
CA PRO A 11 2.93 -5.70 -5.10
C PRO A 11 2.29 -6.81 -4.27
N ASN A 12 1.61 -7.72 -4.96
CA ASN A 12 0.90 -8.83 -4.36
C ASN A 12 1.54 -10.13 -4.81
N PHE A 13 1.89 -10.97 -3.85
CA PHE A 13 2.56 -12.24 -4.09
C PHE A 13 1.67 -13.40 -3.67
N SER A 14 1.65 -14.46 -4.49
CA SER A 14 0.91 -15.69 -4.23
C SER A 14 1.66 -16.57 -3.22
N GLU A 15 1.88 -16.04 -2.02
CA GLU A 15 2.47 -16.70 -0.87
C GLU A 15 2.06 -15.96 0.41
N GLY A 16 1.47 -16.63 1.39
CA GLY A 16 1.06 -16.03 2.66
C GLY A 16 1.40 -16.88 3.89
N ARG A 17 2.12 -18.00 3.73
CA ARG A 17 2.35 -19.01 4.77
C ARG A 17 3.83 -19.26 5.04
N ARG A 18 4.66 -19.35 3.99
CA ARG A 18 6.10 -19.59 4.05
C ARG A 18 6.85 -18.29 4.36
N ARG A 19 7.13 -18.07 5.64
CA ARG A 19 7.73 -16.81 6.11
C ARG A 19 9.10 -16.55 5.48
N GLU A 20 9.90 -17.58 5.30
CA GLU A 20 11.21 -17.52 4.65
C GLU A 20 11.14 -17.04 3.20
N VAL A 21 10.05 -17.34 2.48
CA VAL A 21 9.84 -16.88 1.10
C VAL A 21 9.41 -15.41 1.12
N ILE A 22 8.50 -15.05 2.00
CA ILE A 22 7.99 -13.68 2.13
C ILE A 22 9.12 -12.72 2.55
N ASP A 23 9.93 -13.11 3.54
CA ASP A 23 11.06 -12.31 4.01
C ASP A 23 12.14 -12.16 2.93
N ALA A 24 12.37 -13.21 2.11
CA ALA A 24 13.29 -13.12 0.97
C ALA A 24 12.80 -12.12 -0.10
N ILE A 25 11.50 -12.17 -0.42
CA ILE A 25 10.87 -11.22 -1.37
C ILE A 25 10.97 -9.78 -0.83
N ALA A 26 10.61 -9.56 0.43
CA ALA A 26 10.71 -8.24 1.08
C ALA A 26 12.17 -7.75 1.14
N SER A 27 13.13 -8.65 1.38
CA SER A 27 14.56 -8.32 1.34
C SER A 27 15.00 -7.83 -0.05
N ARG A 28 14.55 -8.47 -1.14
CA ARG A 28 14.85 -7.96 -2.49
C ARG A 28 14.14 -6.65 -2.81
N ALA A 29 12.96 -6.42 -2.24
CA ALA A 29 12.24 -5.15 -2.36
C ALA A 29 12.97 -3.98 -1.70
N SER A 30 13.84 -4.22 -0.70
CA SER A 30 14.56 -3.19 0.08
C SER A 30 15.53 -2.30 -0.71
N ALA A 31 15.70 -2.52 -2.02
CA ALA A 31 16.31 -1.51 -2.89
C ALA A 31 15.47 -0.20 -2.92
N ALA A 32 14.16 -0.31 -2.71
CA ALA A 32 13.24 0.77 -2.35
C ALA A 32 12.95 0.76 -0.84
N PHE A 33 12.29 1.80 -0.33
CA PHE A 33 11.88 1.82 1.07
C PHE A 33 10.69 0.90 1.29
N VAL A 34 10.92 -0.27 1.90
CA VAL A 34 9.83 -1.17 2.31
C VAL A 34 9.12 -0.54 3.51
N LEU A 35 7.83 -0.28 3.34
CA LEU A 35 6.96 0.36 4.33
C LEU A 35 6.24 -0.66 5.20
N ASP A 36 5.82 -1.78 4.61
CA ASP A 36 5.08 -2.83 5.28
C ASP A 36 5.20 -4.17 4.54
N THR A 37 4.99 -5.27 5.26
CA THR A 37 4.86 -6.62 4.70
C THR A 37 3.74 -7.34 5.42
N ASP A 38 2.59 -7.43 4.77
CA ASP A 38 1.36 -8.00 5.31
C ASP A 38 1.09 -9.36 4.68
N ALA A 39 1.25 -10.41 5.46
CA ALA A 39 1.02 -11.79 5.04
C ALA A 39 -0.35 -12.27 5.53
N ASP A 40 -1.13 -12.86 4.63
CA ASP A 40 -2.44 -13.43 4.92
C ASP A 40 -2.42 -14.95 4.65
N PRO A 41 -2.30 -15.79 5.70
CA PRO A 41 -2.29 -17.24 5.57
C PRO A 41 -3.62 -17.84 5.08
N ASP A 42 -4.75 -17.19 5.37
CA ASP A 42 -6.08 -17.63 4.95
C ASP A 42 -6.22 -17.46 3.43
N HIS A 43 -5.79 -16.31 2.90
CA HIS A 43 -5.76 -16.03 1.46
C HIS A 43 -4.54 -16.64 0.73
N ASN A 44 -3.55 -17.11 1.49
CA ASN A 44 -2.23 -17.53 1.02
C ASN A 44 -1.60 -16.49 0.08
N ARG A 45 -1.61 -15.23 0.53
CA ARG A 45 -1.15 -14.06 -0.23
C ARG A 45 -0.41 -13.11 0.69
N ALA A 46 0.61 -12.45 0.16
CA ALA A 46 1.33 -11.39 0.85
C ALA A 46 1.27 -10.11 0.02
N VAL A 47 1.22 -8.99 0.74
CA VAL A 47 1.33 -7.65 0.21
C VAL A 47 2.59 -7.03 0.76
N VAL A 48 3.47 -6.56 -0.12
CA VAL A 48 4.64 -5.78 0.28
C VAL A 48 4.38 -4.34 -0.15
N SER A 49 4.38 -3.40 0.78
CA SER A 49 4.23 -1.98 0.48
C SER A 49 5.62 -1.35 0.42
N LEU A 50 5.92 -0.61 -0.63
CA LEU A 50 7.19 0.09 -0.78
C LEU A 50 7.00 1.47 -1.40
N ALA A 51 7.96 2.36 -1.16
CA ALA A 51 8.00 3.69 -1.75
C ALA A 51 9.41 4.10 -2.18
N GLY A 52 9.47 5.11 -3.03
CA GLY A 52 10.71 5.75 -3.45
C GLY A 52 10.58 6.37 -4.83
N PHE A 53 11.70 6.87 -5.34
CA PHE A 53 11.84 7.37 -6.69
C PHE A 53 11.94 6.23 -7.68
N ARG A 54 11.67 6.57 -8.94
CA ARG A 54 11.67 5.69 -10.13
C ARG A 54 12.73 4.59 -10.09
N ALA A 55 14.00 4.96 -9.94
CA ALA A 55 15.12 4.01 -10.01
C ALA A 55 15.07 2.95 -8.90
N ARG A 56 14.77 3.36 -7.66
CA ARG A 56 14.67 2.43 -6.52
C ARG A 56 13.45 1.53 -6.63
N VAL A 57 12.30 2.10 -6.97
CA VAL A 57 11.05 1.35 -7.11
C VAL A 57 11.18 0.29 -8.20
N VAL A 58 11.74 0.61 -9.36
CA VAL A 58 11.98 -0.39 -10.42
C VAL A 58 12.94 -1.47 -9.95
N LYS A 59 14.05 -1.10 -9.31
CA LYS A 59 15.04 -2.07 -8.81
C LYS A 59 14.42 -3.01 -7.76
N GLY A 60 13.69 -2.45 -6.78
CA GLY A 60 13.04 -3.20 -5.71
C GLY A 60 11.96 -4.13 -6.23
N LEU A 61 11.07 -3.63 -7.10
CA LEU A 61 10.01 -4.44 -7.68
C LEU A 61 10.56 -5.56 -8.56
N LEU A 62 11.53 -5.26 -9.43
CA LEU A 62 12.13 -6.29 -10.28
C LEU A 62 12.83 -7.38 -9.47
N GLY A 63 13.54 -7.00 -8.40
CA GLY A 63 14.16 -7.95 -7.48
C GLY A 63 13.13 -8.81 -6.74
N ALA A 64 12.07 -8.20 -6.22
CA ALA A 64 11.01 -8.90 -5.51
C ALA A 64 10.23 -9.86 -6.42
N ILE A 65 9.93 -9.45 -7.66
CA ILE A 65 9.29 -10.32 -8.66
C ILE A 65 10.22 -11.47 -9.03
N GLY A 66 11.52 -11.22 -9.24
CA GLY A 66 12.50 -12.28 -9.52
C GLY A 66 12.57 -13.32 -8.41
N GLU A 67 12.65 -12.90 -7.15
CA GLU A 67 12.67 -13.82 -6.00
C GLU A 67 11.37 -14.64 -5.89
N ALA A 68 10.22 -14.02 -6.20
CA ALA A 68 8.94 -14.72 -6.23
C ALA A 68 8.90 -15.79 -7.34
N VAL A 69 9.42 -15.47 -8.54
CA VAL A 69 9.50 -16.40 -9.69
C VAL A 69 10.35 -17.63 -9.35
N GLU A 70 11.43 -17.45 -8.58
CA GLU A 70 12.32 -18.55 -8.20
C GLU A 70 11.72 -19.46 -7.12
N ARG A 71 10.86 -18.93 -6.23
CA ARG A 71 10.43 -19.63 -5.00
C ARG A 71 8.97 -20.09 -4.99
N ILE A 72 8.15 -19.58 -5.90
CA ILE A 72 6.72 -19.83 -5.93
C ILE A 72 6.37 -20.57 -7.21
N ASP A 73 5.85 -21.78 -7.06
CA ASP A 73 5.19 -22.51 -8.14
C ASP A 73 3.67 -22.34 -8.02
N VAL A 74 3.08 -21.58 -8.95
CA VAL A 74 1.63 -21.30 -8.95
C VAL A 74 0.78 -22.54 -9.21
N ARG A 75 1.37 -23.64 -9.71
CA ARG A 75 0.70 -24.92 -9.92
C ARG A 75 0.46 -25.66 -8.60
N GLU A 76 1.30 -25.41 -7.60
CA GLU A 76 1.21 -25.98 -6.26
C GLU A 76 0.55 -25.01 -5.26
N HIS A 77 0.37 -23.75 -5.66
CA HIS A 77 -0.27 -22.73 -4.84
C HIS A 77 -1.79 -22.93 -4.72
N HIS A 78 -2.26 -22.99 -3.48
CA HIS A 78 -3.67 -23.05 -3.11
C HIS A 78 -4.00 -21.91 -2.14
N GLY A 79 -4.98 -21.08 -2.48
CA GLY A 79 -5.49 -19.97 -1.66
C GLY A 79 -6.89 -19.58 -2.11
N VAL A 80 -7.67 -18.96 -1.22
CA VAL A 80 -9.06 -18.57 -1.54
C VAL A 80 -9.14 -17.37 -2.50
N HIS A 81 -8.07 -16.58 -2.60
CA HIS A 81 -8.03 -15.40 -3.46
C HIS A 81 -7.67 -15.75 -4.92
N PRO A 82 -8.40 -15.21 -5.92
CA PRO A 82 -8.02 -15.35 -7.32
C PRO A 82 -6.62 -14.78 -7.61
N ARG A 83 -5.82 -15.48 -8.42
CA ARG A 83 -4.46 -15.09 -8.81
C ARG A 83 -4.12 -15.50 -10.24
N VAL A 84 -3.24 -14.72 -10.87
CA VAL A 84 -2.68 -14.90 -12.22
C VAL A 84 -1.25 -15.44 -12.16
N GLY A 85 -0.45 -15.03 -11.17
CA GLY A 85 0.97 -15.38 -11.10
C GLY A 85 1.58 -15.34 -9.70
N ALA A 86 2.86 -15.70 -9.63
CA ALA A 86 3.67 -15.68 -8.41
C ALA A 86 3.75 -14.26 -7.83
N ALA A 87 4.04 -13.28 -8.69
CA ALA A 87 3.69 -11.88 -8.47
C ALA A 87 2.40 -11.59 -9.27
N ASP A 88 1.27 -11.45 -8.57
CA ASP A 88 -0.06 -11.35 -9.19
C ASP A 88 -0.31 -9.95 -9.76
N VAL A 89 -0.28 -8.94 -8.88
CA VAL A 89 -0.60 -7.55 -9.22
C VAL A 89 0.47 -6.64 -8.64
N VAL A 90 1.01 -5.75 -9.47
CA VAL A 90 2.06 -4.79 -9.14
C VAL A 90 1.59 -3.39 -9.54
N PRO A 91 0.90 -2.66 -8.63
CA PRO A 91 0.43 -1.30 -8.90
C PRO A 91 1.56 -0.29 -8.72
N ILE A 92 1.56 0.76 -9.53
CA ILE A 92 2.31 2.00 -9.32
C ILE A 92 1.31 3.11 -8.96
N ILE A 93 1.51 3.74 -7.82
CA ILE A 93 0.58 4.69 -7.22
C ILE A 93 1.32 6.02 -7.01
N PRO A 94 0.72 7.16 -7.39
CA PRO A 94 1.35 8.45 -7.19
C PRO A 94 1.37 8.83 -5.71
N LEU A 95 2.52 9.34 -5.24
CA LEU A 95 2.64 10.08 -3.99
C LEU A 95 3.06 11.52 -4.26
N GLY A 96 2.68 12.43 -3.36
CA GLY A 96 2.98 13.86 -3.49
C GLY A 96 2.35 14.45 -4.77
N GLU A 97 3.16 15.10 -5.59
CA GLU A 97 2.73 15.76 -6.83
C GLU A 97 2.83 14.86 -8.08
N THR A 98 3.24 13.61 -7.92
CA THR A 98 3.40 12.66 -9.03
C THR A 98 2.06 12.44 -9.75
N SER A 99 2.06 12.48 -11.08
CA SER A 99 0.84 12.25 -11.86
C SER A 99 0.64 10.76 -12.18
N LEU A 100 -0.63 10.37 -12.45
CA LEU A 100 -0.94 9.00 -12.88
C LEU A 100 -0.31 8.64 -14.22
N ASP A 101 -0.09 9.61 -15.12
CA ASP A 101 0.57 9.36 -16.40
C ASP A 101 2.04 8.97 -16.18
N VAL A 102 2.75 9.65 -15.27
CA VAL A 102 4.13 9.29 -14.90
C VAL A 102 4.18 7.90 -14.26
N CYS A 103 3.18 7.54 -13.44
CA CYS A 103 3.04 6.18 -12.89
C CYS A 103 2.81 5.13 -13.98
N ARG A 104 2.02 5.45 -15.01
CA ARG A 104 1.77 4.54 -16.15
C ARG A 104 3.05 4.31 -16.93
N ASP A 105 3.83 5.35 -17.16
CA ASP A 105 5.11 5.25 -17.85
C ASP A 105 6.10 4.38 -17.07
N LEU A 106 6.14 4.51 -15.73
CA LEU A 106 6.91 3.62 -14.85
C LEU A 106 6.41 2.16 -14.90
N ALA A 107 5.10 1.95 -14.89
CA ALA A 107 4.50 0.62 -14.99
C ALA A 107 4.89 -0.08 -16.30
N ARG A 108 4.91 0.66 -17.42
CA ARG A 108 5.35 0.15 -18.73
C ARG A 108 6.84 -0.17 -18.74
N GLU A 109 7.68 0.73 -18.22
CA GLU A 109 9.12 0.49 -18.04
C GLU A 109 9.39 -0.79 -17.24
N LEU A 110 8.70 -0.96 -16.11
CA LEU A 110 8.82 -2.16 -15.27
C LEU A 110 8.38 -3.42 -16.02
N GLY A 111 7.24 -3.38 -16.72
CA GLY A 111 6.73 -4.52 -17.49
C GLY A 111 7.71 -5.02 -18.56
N GLU A 112 8.29 -4.10 -19.34
CA GLU A 112 9.32 -4.45 -20.34
C GLU A 112 10.56 -5.08 -19.69
N ARG A 113 10.96 -4.61 -18.51
CA ARG A 113 12.08 -5.20 -17.75
C ARG A 113 11.76 -6.58 -17.20
N VAL A 114 10.54 -6.78 -16.68
CA VAL A 114 10.09 -8.09 -16.21
C VAL A 114 10.14 -9.11 -17.35
N TRP A 115 9.62 -8.78 -18.53
CA TRP A 115 9.70 -9.69 -19.67
C TRP A 115 11.14 -9.93 -20.13
N SER A 116 11.92 -8.86 -20.34
CA SER A 116 13.27 -9.00 -20.88
C SER A 116 14.21 -9.78 -19.97
N GLN A 117 14.09 -9.62 -18.64
CA GLN A 117 15.01 -10.20 -17.66
C GLN A 117 14.48 -11.48 -17.00
N LEU A 118 13.18 -11.56 -16.70
CA LEU A 118 12.59 -12.68 -15.95
C LEU A 118 11.78 -13.61 -16.85
N LYS A 119 11.53 -13.24 -18.10
CA LYS A 119 10.71 -14.00 -19.07
C LYS A 119 9.30 -14.34 -18.55
N VAL A 120 8.77 -13.48 -17.67
CA VAL A 120 7.39 -13.55 -17.21
C VAL A 120 6.51 -12.67 -18.10
N PRO A 121 5.43 -13.20 -18.70
CA PRO A 121 4.49 -12.41 -19.49
C PRO A 121 3.80 -11.35 -18.64
N VAL A 122 3.51 -10.20 -19.25
CA VAL A 122 2.97 -9.03 -18.56
C VAL A 122 1.64 -8.62 -19.14
N TYR A 123 0.68 -8.33 -18.26
CA TYR A 123 -0.53 -7.60 -18.57
C TYR A 123 -0.42 -6.17 -18.05
N PHE A 124 -0.73 -5.19 -18.89
CA PHE A 124 -0.91 -3.82 -18.42
C PHE A 124 -2.36 -3.59 -17.99
N TYR A 125 -2.57 -2.94 -16.84
CA TYR A 125 -3.90 -2.63 -16.32
C TYR A 125 -3.96 -1.23 -15.68
N GLY A 126 -5.18 -0.74 -15.44
CA GLY A 126 -5.40 0.52 -14.72
C GLY A 126 -5.41 1.74 -15.64
N HIS A 127 -4.85 2.86 -15.18
CA HIS A 127 -4.91 4.16 -15.85
C HIS A 127 -4.34 4.10 -17.27
N GLY A 128 -5.18 4.40 -18.26
CA GLY A 128 -4.80 4.38 -19.68
C GLY A 128 -4.83 3.01 -20.35
N GLU A 129 -5.19 1.94 -19.63
CA GLU A 129 -5.23 0.58 -20.16
C GLU A 129 -6.67 0.08 -20.37
N GLY A 130 -6.92 -0.65 -21.46
CA GLY A 130 -8.27 -1.14 -21.81
C GLY A 130 -8.71 -2.43 -21.11
N LYS A 131 -7.80 -3.09 -20.39
CA LYS A 131 -8.04 -4.40 -19.75
C LYS A 131 -8.29 -4.23 -18.26
N THR A 132 -9.29 -4.93 -17.73
CA THR A 132 -9.52 -4.99 -16.29
C THR A 132 -8.84 -6.20 -15.66
N LEU A 133 -8.50 -6.14 -14.36
CA LEU A 133 -8.02 -7.31 -13.62
C LEU A 133 -9.03 -8.46 -13.64
N ALA A 134 -10.33 -8.17 -13.73
CA ALA A 134 -11.37 -9.18 -13.85
C ALA A 134 -11.30 -9.92 -15.19
N ASP A 135 -11.09 -9.19 -16.30
CA ASP A 135 -10.95 -9.79 -17.63
C ASP A 135 -9.66 -10.63 -17.75
N ILE A 136 -8.56 -10.15 -17.16
CA ILE A 136 -7.29 -10.89 -17.11
C ILE A 136 -7.45 -12.18 -16.31
N ARG A 137 -8.00 -12.11 -15.09
CA ARG A 137 -8.24 -13.28 -14.24
C ARG A 137 -9.24 -14.27 -14.83
N ALA A 138 -10.14 -13.80 -15.70
CA ALA A 138 -11.08 -14.65 -16.44
C ALA A 138 -10.48 -15.27 -17.72
N GLY A 139 -9.22 -14.99 -18.07
CA GLY A 139 -8.57 -15.52 -19.26
C GLY A 139 -9.14 -14.98 -20.58
N ARG A 140 -9.80 -13.82 -20.57
CA ARG A 140 -10.48 -13.24 -21.76
C ARG A 140 -9.54 -12.44 -22.66
N VAL A 141 -8.34 -12.15 -22.19
CA VAL A 141 -7.35 -11.29 -22.85
C VAL A 141 -5.99 -11.97 -22.84
N ARG A 142 -5.13 -11.60 -23.78
CA ARG A 142 -3.75 -12.09 -23.89
C ARG A 142 -2.75 -11.13 -23.24
N PRO A 143 -1.57 -11.60 -22.79
CA PRO A 143 -0.52 -10.72 -22.28
C PRO A 143 -0.16 -9.64 -23.31
N ASP A 144 0.15 -8.43 -22.83
CA ASP A 144 0.62 -7.32 -23.66
C ASP A 144 2.07 -7.53 -24.10
N VAL A 145 2.88 -8.14 -23.23
CA VAL A 145 4.29 -8.44 -23.47
C VAL A 145 4.57 -9.89 -23.12
N GLY A 146 5.32 -10.60 -23.98
CA GLY A 146 5.80 -11.96 -23.70
C GLY A 146 4.79 -13.10 -23.86
N GLY A 147 3.60 -12.84 -24.40
CA GLY A 147 2.59 -13.88 -24.68
C GLY A 147 2.80 -14.67 -25.99
N PRO A 148 1.86 -15.57 -26.36
CA PRO A 148 0.55 -15.78 -25.73
C PRO A 148 0.56 -16.73 -24.53
N ASP A 149 1.60 -17.53 -24.37
CA ASP A 149 1.69 -18.53 -23.29
C ASP A 149 2.10 -17.88 -21.96
N LEU A 150 1.70 -18.51 -20.85
CA LEU A 150 2.09 -18.09 -19.50
C LEU A 150 3.41 -18.75 -19.09
N HIS A 151 4.13 -18.17 -18.12
CA HIS A 151 5.30 -18.81 -17.53
C HIS A 151 4.87 -20.12 -16.82
N PRO A 152 5.54 -21.26 -17.04
CA PRO A 152 5.07 -22.57 -16.56
C PRO A 152 4.82 -22.66 -15.05
N THR A 153 5.69 -22.03 -14.24
CA THR A 153 5.61 -22.04 -12.78
C THR A 153 5.20 -20.71 -12.17
N ALA A 154 5.31 -19.61 -12.91
CA ALA A 154 5.14 -18.26 -12.36
C ALA A 154 3.86 -17.58 -12.87
N GLY A 155 3.21 -18.13 -13.89
CA GLY A 155 2.04 -17.53 -14.52
C GLY A 155 2.40 -16.25 -15.28
N ALA A 156 1.71 -15.16 -14.97
CA ALA A 156 1.98 -13.82 -15.50
C ALA A 156 1.80 -12.76 -14.42
N VAL A 157 2.33 -11.56 -14.66
CA VAL A 157 2.19 -10.42 -13.75
C VAL A 157 1.29 -9.35 -14.35
N CYS A 158 0.39 -8.79 -13.53
CA CYS A 158 -0.37 -7.59 -13.89
C CYS A 158 0.34 -6.36 -13.36
N VAL A 159 0.88 -5.51 -14.23
CA VAL A 159 1.58 -4.26 -13.86
C VAL A 159 0.75 -3.07 -14.31
N GLY A 160 0.57 -2.06 -13.46
CA GLY A 160 -0.35 -0.99 -13.82
C GLY A 160 -0.29 0.24 -12.95
N ALA A 161 -0.79 1.36 -13.45
CA ALA A 161 -0.91 2.59 -12.68
C ALA A 161 -2.32 2.76 -12.14
N ARG A 162 -2.47 3.16 -10.88
CA ARG A 162 -3.78 3.44 -10.29
C ARG A 162 -3.71 4.48 -9.18
N ARG A 163 -4.87 5.04 -8.83
CA ARG A 163 -5.05 5.78 -7.59
C ARG A 163 -4.91 4.85 -6.38
N THR A 164 -4.75 5.43 -5.21
CA THR A 164 -4.77 4.72 -3.93
C THR A 164 -6.03 3.87 -3.79
N LEU A 165 -5.86 2.71 -3.15
CA LEU A 165 -6.92 1.74 -2.92
C LEU A 165 -6.78 1.26 -1.49
N VAL A 166 -7.88 1.20 -0.76
CA VAL A 166 -7.92 0.62 0.59
C VAL A 166 -8.59 -0.74 0.51
N ALA A 167 -7.87 -1.78 0.93
CA ALA A 167 -8.42 -3.13 1.09
C ALA A 167 -9.00 -3.22 2.51
N PHE A 168 -10.32 -3.32 2.60
CA PHE A 168 -11.07 -3.30 3.86
C PHE A 168 -11.96 -4.54 3.97
N ASN A 169 -11.71 -5.34 4.99
CA ASN A 169 -12.39 -6.60 5.22
C ASN A 169 -13.23 -6.52 6.50
N VAL A 170 -14.37 -7.20 6.50
CA VAL A 170 -15.27 -7.28 7.65
C VAL A 170 -15.70 -8.74 7.85
N ILE A 171 -15.56 -9.25 9.07
CA ILE A 171 -16.13 -10.56 9.45
C ILE A 171 -17.64 -10.42 9.57
N LEU A 172 -18.40 -11.37 9.01
CA LEU A 172 -19.86 -11.38 9.04
C LEU A 172 -20.36 -12.44 10.02
N TYR A 173 -21.18 -12.05 11.00
CA TYR A 173 -21.82 -12.99 11.92
C TYR A 173 -23.19 -13.44 11.41
N GLY A 174 -23.47 -14.74 11.51
CA GLY A 174 -24.76 -15.31 11.10
C GLY A 174 -24.98 -15.35 9.58
N TYR A 175 -23.91 -15.17 8.80
CA TYR A 175 -23.94 -15.31 7.34
C TYR A 175 -23.36 -16.67 6.95
N ASP A 176 -24.04 -17.35 6.03
CA ASP A 176 -23.40 -18.37 5.20
C ASP A 176 -22.75 -17.73 3.97
N LEU A 177 -22.00 -18.53 3.21
CA LEU A 177 -21.29 -18.06 2.03
C LEU A 177 -22.26 -17.57 0.91
N ILE A 178 -23.49 -18.10 0.86
CA ILE A 178 -24.49 -17.71 -0.15
C ILE A 178 -25.00 -16.31 0.14
N ALA A 179 -25.43 -16.06 1.38
CA ALA A 179 -25.88 -14.76 1.87
C ALA A 179 -24.76 -13.72 1.77
N ALA A 180 -23.52 -14.09 2.12
CA ALA A 180 -22.38 -13.18 2.02
C ALA A 180 -22.05 -12.80 0.58
N ARG A 181 -22.17 -13.75 -0.38
CA ARG A 181 -22.02 -13.44 -1.81
C ARG A 181 -23.13 -12.53 -2.33
N ALA A 182 -24.36 -12.68 -1.84
CA ALA A 182 -25.46 -11.78 -2.17
C ALA A 182 -25.19 -10.36 -1.63
N LEU A 183 -24.75 -10.24 -0.38
CA LEU A 183 -24.33 -8.97 0.22
C LEU A 183 -23.19 -8.33 -0.58
N ALA A 184 -22.13 -9.10 -0.88
CA ALA A 184 -20.99 -8.60 -1.66
C ALA A 184 -21.39 -8.08 -3.04
N ARG A 185 -22.42 -8.65 -3.70
CA ARG A 185 -22.95 -8.11 -4.95
C ARG A 185 -23.69 -6.79 -4.71
N ALA A 186 -24.52 -6.73 -3.68
CA ALA A 186 -25.32 -5.56 -3.35
C ALA A 186 -24.50 -4.35 -2.86
N MET A 187 -23.27 -4.57 -2.38
CA MET A 187 -22.34 -3.49 -2.02
C MET A 187 -21.69 -2.81 -3.22
N ARG A 188 -21.70 -3.44 -4.41
CA ARG A 188 -21.02 -2.91 -5.60
C ARG A 188 -21.88 -1.87 -6.31
N GLU A 189 -21.24 -0.84 -6.86
CA GLU A 189 -21.88 0.20 -7.68
C GLU A 189 -22.75 -0.36 -8.82
N SER A 190 -22.34 -1.48 -9.43
CA SER A 190 -23.11 -2.15 -10.49
C SER A 190 -24.50 -2.65 -10.07
N ALA A 191 -24.76 -2.71 -8.77
CA ALA A 191 -26.02 -3.14 -8.18
C ALA A 191 -26.65 -2.02 -7.30
N ASP A 192 -26.43 -0.76 -7.67
CA ASP A 192 -26.89 0.42 -6.92
C ASP A 192 -26.35 0.47 -5.48
N GLY A 193 -25.17 -0.14 -5.28
CA GLY A 193 -24.41 -0.10 -4.04
C GLY A 193 -23.49 1.12 -3.96
N LEU A 194 -22.42 0.98 -3.18
CA LEU A 194 -21.47 2.07 -2.97
C LEU A 194 -20.56 2.28 -4.18
N ARG A 195 -20.28 3.54 -4.44
CA ARG A 195 -19.41 4.00 -5.53
C ARG A 195 -17.98 3.51 -5.27
N GLY A 196 -17.33 2.95 -6.29
CA GLY A 196 -15.90 2.62 -6.17
C GLY A 196 -15.62 1.43 -5.24
N VAL A 197 -16.61 0.56 -5.02
CA VAL A 197 -16.48 -0.65 -4.20
C VAL A 197 -16.49 -1.89 -5.07
N GLN A 198 -15.41 -2.68 -4.96
CA GLN A 198 -15.41 -4.09 -5.34
C GLN A 198 -15.50 -4.92 -4.07
N ALA A 199 -16.35 -5.94 -4.06
CA ALA A 199 -16.55 -6.77 -2.88
C ALA A 199 -16.64 -8.25 -3.24
N LEU A 200 -15.98 -9.11 -2.46
CA LEU A 200 -16.03 -10.57 -2.55
C LEU A 200 -16.36 -11.15 -1.18
N ALA A 201 -16.82 -12.40 -1.17
CA ALA A 201 -17.09 -13.12 0.07
C ALA A 201 -16.26 -14.40 0.09
N PHE A 202 -15.58 -14.62 1.20
CA PHE A 202 -14.71 -15.76 1.44
C PHE A 202 -15.14 -16.50 2.71
N GLU A 203 -14.97 -17.81 2.68
CA GLU A 203 -15.02 -18.66 3.86
C GLU A 203 -13.57 -18.87 4.31
N LEU A 204 -13.29 -18.51 5.56
CA LEU A 204 -11.98 -18.61 6.20
C LEU A 204 -11.94 -19.79 7.17
N ALA A 205 -10.77 -20.08 7.72
CA ALA A 205 -10.64 -21.13 8.73
C ALA A 205 -11.58 -20.89 9.93
N GLY A 206 -12.19 -21.98 10.42
CA GLY A 206 -13.12 -21.98 11.55
C GLY A 206 -14.53 -21.47 11.20
N ASP A 207 -15.02 -21.76 9.99
CA ASP A 207 -16.36 -21.41 9.50
C ASP A 207 -16.69 -19.91 9.57
N ARG A 208 -15.64 -19.06 9.55
CA ARG A 208 -15.79 -17.60 9.56
C ARG A 208 -16.04 -17.11 8.14
N VAL A 209 -17.06 -16.29 7.96
CA VAL A 209 -17.34 -15.66 6.67
C VAL A 209 -16.84 -14.22 6.67
N GLN A 210 -16.07 -13.86 5.64
CA GLN A 210 -15.51 -12.53 5.49
C GLN A 210 -16.04 -11.86 4.22
N LEU A 211 -16.49 -10.62 4.37
CA LEU A 211 -16.70 -9.68 3.28
C LEU A 211 -15.38 -8.94 3.02
N SER A 212 -14.74 -9.23 1.90
CA SER A 212 -13.51 -8.55 1.49
C SER A 212 -13.79 -7.49 0.44
N MET A 213 -13.33 -6.27 0.67
CA MET A 213 -13.64 -5.14 -0.20
C MET A 213 -12.39 -4.37 -0.61
N ASN A 214 -12.37 -3.93 -1.86
CA ASN A 214 -11.41 -2.96 -2.37
C ASN A 214 -12.15 -1.65 -2.65
N LEU A 215 -11.72 -0.58 -1.98
CA LEU A 215 -12.23 0.78 -2.16
C LEU A 215 -11.23 1.54 -3.05
N PHE A 216 -11.58 1.79 -4.31
CA PHE A 216 -10.66 2.37 -5.31
C PHE A 216 -11.00 3.81 -5.70
N ARG A 217 -12.02 4.40 -5.05
CA ARG A 217 -12.37 5.83 -5.06
C ARG A 217 -12.59 6.30 -3.63
N VAL A 218 -11.53 6.29 -2.84
CA VAL A 218 -11.58 6.55 -1.39
C VAL A 218 -11.95 8.00 -1.05
N ASP A 219 -11.90 8.89 -2.03
CA ASP A 219 -12.42 10.26 -1.99
C ASP A 219 -13.96 10.32 -2.10
N GLU A 220 -14.60 9.28 -2.64
CA GLU A 220 -16.07 9.18 -2.74
C GLU A 220 -16.67 8.19 -1.73
N THR A 221 -15.93 7.14 -1.35
CA THR A 221 -16.39 6.10 -0.43
C THR A 221 -15.24 5.63 0.46
N THR A 222 -15.34 5.98 1.73
CA THR A 222 -14.38 5.64 2.78
C THR A 222 -14.75 4.32 3.46
N PRO A 223 -13.84 3.71 4.25
CA PRO A 223 -14.19 2.59 5.13
C PRO A 223 -15.33 2.93 6.10
N SER A 224 -15.43 4.17 6.58
CA SER A 224 -16.54 4.61 7.44
C SER A 224 -17.90 4.56 6.71
N ASP A 225 -17.94 4.94 5.43
CA ASP A 225 -19.17 4.86 4.62
C ASP A 225 -19.61 3.42 4.41
N VAL A 226 -18.64 2.50 4.21
CA VAL A 226 -18.89 1.07 4.12
C VAL A 226 -19.48 0.51 5.41
N ILE A 227 -18.90 0.87 6.57
CA ILE A 227 -19.41 0.48 7.89
C ILE A 227 -20.84 0.97 8.06
N ALA A 228 -21.11 2.25 7.80
CA ALA A 228 -22.44 2.84 7.92
C ALA A 228 -23.46 2.15 7.00
N GLU A 229 -23.07 1.79 5.78
CA GLU A 229 -23.94 1.08 4.84
C GLU A 229 -24.24 -0.36 5.29
N LEU A 230 -23.27 -1.06 5.87
CA LEU A 230 -23.48 -2.39 6.46
C LEU A 230 -24.42 -2.31 7.66
N GLU A 231 -24.26 -1.32 8.54
CA GLU A 231 -25.18 -1.06 9.66
C GLU A 231 -26.60 -0.75 9.19
N ARG A 232 -26.74 0.11 8.18
CA ARG A 232 -28.04 0.44 7.57
C ARG A 232 -28.75 -0.79 7.00
N ARG A 233 -27.99 -1.78 6.53
CA ARG A 233 -28.50 -3.07 6.04
C ARG A 233 -28.76 -4.09 7.15
N GLY A 234 -28.52 -3.75 8.41
CA GLY A 234 -28.70 -4.65 9.56
C GLY A 234 -27.66 -5.76 9.62
N VAL A 235 -26.47 -5.57 9.05
CA VAL A 235 -25.39 -6.56 9.07
C VAL A 235 -24.75 -6.58 10.46
N ALA A 236 -24.76 -7.75 11.11
CA ALA A 236 -23.99 -7.99 12.33
C ALA A 236 -22.50 -8.16 12.00
N MET A 237 -21.74 -7.08 12.15
CA MET A 237 -20.30 -7.05 11.85
C MET A 237 -19.45 -7.56 13.01
N GLY A 238 -18.42 -8.33 12.69
CA GLY A 238 -17.33 -8.69 13.59
C GLY A 238 -16.11 -7.79 13.39
N ALA A 239 -14.93 -8.39 13.50
CA ALA A 239 -13.67 -7.67 13.32
C ALA A 239 -13.59 -7.00 11.94
N GLN A 240 -13.13 -5.76 11.96
CA GLN A 240 -12.82 -4.94 10.78
C GLN A 240 -11.30 -4.94 10.59
N GLN A 241 -10.85 -5.00 9.34
CA GLN A 241 -9.43 -5.12 9.04
C GLN A 241 -9.07 -4.31 7.80
N VAL A 242 -8.03 -3.50 7.91
CA VAL A 242 -7.29 -3.00 6.74
C VAL A 242 -6.20 -4.01 6.38
N VAL A 243 -6.12 -4.38 5.10
CA VAL A 243 -5.01 -5.17 4.55
C VAL A 243 -4.00 -4.21 3.91
N GLY A 244 -2.73 -4.34 4.29
CA GLY A 244 -1.67 -3.37 4.00
C GLY A 244 -1.87 -2.05 4.75
N LEU A 245 -1.62 -0.94 4.04
CA LEU A 245 -1.63 0.42 4.58
C LEU A 245 -2.87 1.21 4.13
N CYS A 246 -3.28 2.16 4.97
CA CYS A 246 -4.42 3.04 4.74
C CYS A 246 -3.98 4.52 4.82
N PRO A 247 -4.39 5.38 3.89
CA PRO A 247 -4.19 6.82 4.03
C PRO A 247 -4.88 7.36 5.29
N ALA A 248 -4.17 8.19 6.05
CA ALA A 248 -4.69 8.76 7.29
C ALA A 248 -6.03 9.51 7.10
N ALA A 249 -6.23 10.12 5.92
CA ALA A 249 -7.44 10.89 5.62
C ALA A 249 -8.74 10.08 5.61
N VAL A 250 -8.65 8.76 5.44
CA VAL A 250 -9.82 7.86 5.41
C VAL A 250 -9.71 6.74 6.45
N ALA A 251 -8.76 6.88 7.39
CA ALA A 251 -8.48 5.86 8.38
C ALA A 251 -9.62 5.75 9.40
N THR A 252 -9.92 4.51 9.77
CA THR A 252 -10.76 4.15 10.92
C THR A 252 -9.87 3.48 11.97
N PRO A 253 -10.38 3.15 13.17
CA PRO A 253 -9.61 2.39 14.15
C PRO A 253 -9.07 1.05 13.61
N ALA A 254 -9.67 0.48 12.58
CA ALA A 254 -9.17 -0.73 11.91
C ALA A 254 -7.82 -0.50 11.18
N ALA A 255 -7.41 0.76 11.00
CA ALA A 255 -6.15 1.17 10.39
C ALA A 255 -5.08 1.56 11.42
N ASP A 256 -5.32 1.35 12.72
CA ASP A 256 -4.32 1.62 13.76
C ASP A 256 -2.98 0.95 13.41
N ARG A 257 -1.89 1.71 13.50
CA ARG A 257 -0.51 1.28 13.18
C ARG A 257 -0.30 0.88 11.72
N ARG A 258 -1.26 1.20 10.85
CA ARG A 258 -1.28 0.92 9.41
C ARG A 258 -1.47 2.19 8.58
N LEU A 259 -1.18 3.36 9.16
CA LEU A 259 -1.22 4.62 8.42
C LEU A 259 -0.07 4.69 7.41
N LEU A 260 -0.40 4.90 6.14
CA LEU A 260 0.57 5.03 5.05
C LEU A 260 1.60 6.12 5.36
N GLU A 261 1.13 7.29 5.78
CA GLU A 261 1.97 8.43 6.10
C GLU A 261 2.87 8.17 7.31
N GLY A 262 2.39 7.44 8.32
CA GLY A 262 3.20 7.02 9.46
C GLY A 262 4.35 6.11 9.04
N ARG A 263 4.09 5.15 8.12
CA ARG A 263 5.13 4.28 7.56
C ARG A 263 6.10 5.00 6.64
N LEU A 264 5.64 5.96 5.84
CA LEU A 264 6.50 6.83 5.04
C LEU A 264 7.47 7.61 5.95
N ALA A 265 6.95 8.26 7.00
CA ALA A 265 7.78 9.03 7.93
C ALA A 265 8.74 8.12 8.71
N SER A 266 8.30 6.92 9.10
CA SER A 266 9.14 5.92 9.77
C SER A 266 10.31 5.44 8.89
N ALA A 267 10.04 5.10 7.63
CA ALA A 267 11.08 4.66 6.70
C ALA A 267 12.09 5.80 6.43
N ALA A 268 11.60 7.02 6.26
CA ALA A 268 12.44 8.20 6.09
C ALA A 268 13.31 8.50 7.33
N ALA A 269 12.74 8.39 8.54
CA ALA A 269 13.46 8.55 9.80
C ALA A 269 14.55 7.49 9.97
N SER A 270 14.25 6.22 9.65
CA SER A 270 15.23 5.12 9.66
C SER A 270 16.39 5.41 8.71
N ALA A 271 16.08 5.84 7.48
CA ALA A 271 17.07 6.15 6.47
C ALA A 271 17.96 7.35 6.87
N GLY A 272 17.40 8.35 7.54
CA GLY A 272 18.20 9.45 8.10
C GLY A 272 19.04 9.01 9.29
N ALA A 273 18.56 8.08 10.12
CA ALA A 273 19.32 7.50 11.22
C ALA A 273 20.55 6.71 10.72
N GLU A 274 20.40 5.94 9.64
CA GLU A 274 21.50 5.22 8.99
C GLU A 274 22.56 6.21 8.50
N ARG A 275 22.17 7.23 7.72
CA ARG A 275 23.10 8.27 7.23
C ARG A 275 23.81 9.02 8.35
N ALA A 276 23.10 9.36 9.43
CA ALA A 276 23.70 9.99 10.60
C ALA A 276 24.74 9.06 11.27
N GLY A 277 24.43 7.76 11.37
CA GLY A 277 25.35 6.75 11.90
C GLY A 277 26.60 6.56 11.03
N GLU A 278 26.46 6.55 9.71
CA GLU A 278 27.56 6.42 8.75
C GLU A 278 28.55 7.58 8.81
N ARG A 279 28.05 8.81 9.02
CA ARG A 279 28.91 9.99 9.17
C ARG A 279 29.68 10.01 10.48
N GLY A 280 29.15 9.37 11.52
CA GLY A 280 29.80 9.22 12.82
C GLY A 280 29.97 10.53 13.59
N GLY A 281 30.67 10.45 14.72
CA GLY A 281 30.76 11.54 15.70
C GLY A 281 29.68 11.44 16.78
N GLU A 282 29.96 12.01 17.95
CA GLU A 282 29.12 11.87 19.14
C GLU A 282 27.70 12.42 18.91
N GLU A 283 27.59 13.62 18.35
CA GLU A 283 26.30 14.28 18.09
C GLU A 283 25.44 13.52 17.07
N LEU A 284 26.03 13.09 15.95
CA LEU A 284 25.31 12.35 14.91
C LEU A 284 24.96 10.92 15.36
N THR A 285 25.79 10.31 16.21
CA THR A 285 25.45 9.02 16.84
C THR A 285 24.24 9.17 17.76
N ALA A 286 24.19 10.23 18.57
CA ALA A 286 23.05 10.53 19.42
C ALA A 286 21.80 10.89 18.59
N LEU A 287 21.95 11.61 17.48
CA LEU A 287 20.88 11.88 16.53
C LEU A 287 20.34 10.60 15.90
N ALA A 288 21.21 9.72 15.39
CA ALA A 288 20.83 8.43 14.83
C ALA A 288 20.01 7.59 15.82
N ALA A 289 20.43 7.52 17.09
CA ALA A 289 19.68 6.81 18.12
C ALA A 289 18.29 7.42 18.38
N ARG A 290 18.17 8.75 18.36
CA ARG A 290 16.86 9.44 18.46
C ARG A 290 15.99 9.14 17.25
N MET A 291 16.53 9.24 16.05
CA MET A 291 15.81 9.00 14.81
C MET A 291 15.30 7.56 14.68
N ARG A 292 16.05 6.55 15.17
CA ARG A 292 15.55 5.16 15.22
C ARG A 292 14.32 5.01 16.12
N ARG A 293 14.32 5.66 17.29
CA ARG A 293 13.14 5.67 18.17
C ARG A 293 11.96 6.39 17.53
N GLU A 294 12.21 7.54 16.91
CA GLU A 294 11.18 8.25 16.15
C GLU A 294 10.60 7.37 15.04
N ALA A 295 11.44 6.61 14.33
CA ALA A 295 10.98 5.69 13.30
C ALA A 295 10.07 4.59 13.86
N GLU A 296 10.46 3.96 14.97
CA GLU A 296 9.66 2.93 15.65
C GLU A 296 8.30 3.47 16.10
N GLU A 297 8.26 4.68 16.66
CA GLU A 297 7.02 5.31 17.12
C GLU A 297 6.11 5.75 15.96
N LEU A 298 6.67 6.33 14.90
CA LEU A 298 5.91 6.74 13.71
C LEU A 298 5.31 5.53 12.97
N ALA A 299 5.99 4.38 12.98
CA ALA A 299 5.45 3.13 12.45
C ALA A 299 4.22 2.63 13.21
N LEU A 300 4.05 3.03 14.47
CA LEU A 300 2.98 2.62 15.37
C LEU A 300 1.92 3.71 15.56
N LEU A 301 1.87 4.70 14.68
CA LEU A 301 0.90 5.79 14.75
C LEU A 301 -0.54 5.25 14.76
N ALA A 302 -1.33 5.66 15.74
CA ALA A 302 -2.75 5.35 15.83
C ALA A 302 -3.56 6.21 14.85
N ALA A 303 -4.76 5.76 14.50
CA ALA A 303 -5.67 6.45 13.59
C ALA A 303 -6.47 7.57 14.26
N ASP A 304 -6.23 7.87 15.55
CA ASP A 304 -6.87 8.96 16.25
C ASP A 304 -6.29 10.34 15.88
N GLN A 305 -7.08 11.38 16.13
CA GLN A 305 -6.79 12.73 15.66
C GLN A 305 -5.61 13.39 16.37
N ASP A 306 -5.34 13.05 17.63
CA ASP A 306 -4.20 13.60 18.36
C ASP A 306 -2.89 12.99 17.85
N ALA A 307 -2.89 11.67 17.63
CA ALA A 307 -1.78 10.96 17.01
C ALA A 307 -1.53 11.43 15.59
N VAL A 308 -2.56 11.60 14.75
CA VAL A 308 -2.43 12.11 13.38
C VAL A 308 -1.78 13.50 13.35
N LEU A 309 -2.26 14.44 14.18
CA LEU A 309 -1.66 15.78 14.26
C LEU A 309 -0.21 15.74 14.76
N ALA A 310 0.07 14.98 15.83
CA ALA A 310 1.43 14.84 16.35
C ALA A 310 2.38 14.19 15.32
N GLY A 311 1.90 13.20 14.57
CA GLY A 311 2.64 12.59 13.47
C GLY A 311 2.98 13.59 12.36
N ALA A 312 2.04 14.47 11.99
CA ALA A 312 2.26 15.50 10.99
C ALA A 312 3.38 16.48 11.42
N GLU A 313 3.33 16.94 12.68
CA GLU A 313 4.34 17.83 13.27
C GLU A 313 5.70 17.16 13.33
N ARG A 314 5.76 15.89 13.74
CA ARG A 314 7.01 15.11 13.82
C ARG A 314 7.63 14.90 12.44
N ALA A 315 6.82 14.52 11.44
CA ALA A 315 7.30 14.36 10.07
C ALA A 315 7.86 15.67 9.50
N ALA A 316 7.17 16.80 9.69
CA ALA A 316 7.65 18.11 9.26
C ALA A 316 8.91 18.55 10.01
N ALA A 317 9.00 18.27 11.32
CA ALA A 317 10.17 18.59 12.12
C ALA A 317 11.40 17.78 11.68
N LEU A 318 11.23 16.51 11.31
CA LEU A 318 12.33 15.67 10.84
C LEU A 318 13.03 16.24 9.61
N ILE A 319 12.31 16.86 8.66
CA ILE A 319 12.92 17.55 7.51
C ILE A 319 13.91 18.60 8.03
N ARG A 320 13.48 19.46 8.96
CA ARG A 320 14.32 20.52 9.52
C ARG A 320 15.53 19.97 10.28
N VAL A 321 15.35 18.88 11.03
CA VAL A 321 16.42 18.20 11.76
C VAL A 321 17.48 17.64 10.80
N LEU A 322 17.04 16.98 9.72
CA LEU A 322 17.95 16.43 8.71
C LEU A 322 18.72 17.54 7.98
N HIS A 323 18.04 18.65 7.65
CA HIS A 323 18.66 19.85 7.06
C HIS A 323 19.70 20.47 7.99
N ALA A 324 19.38 20.67 9.27
CA ALA A 324 20.31 21.22 10.25
C ALA A 324 21.54 20.33 10.46
N ALA A 325 21.37 19.01 10.46
CA ALA A 325 22.46 18.04 10.55
C ALA A 325 23.17 17.78 9.20
N SER A 326 22.78 18.49 8.13
CA SER A 326 23.32 18.35 6.77
C SER A 326 23.23 16.92 6.20
N ILE A 327 22.32 16.08 6.69
CA ILE A 327 22.12 14.66 6.33
C ILE A 327 20.92 14.47 5.40
N THR A 328 20.61 15.50 4.61
CA THR A 328 19.45 15.52 3.73
C THR A 328 19.62 14.63 2.51
N ASP A 329 18.48 14.20 1.99
CA ASP A 329 18.39 13.38 0.80
C ASP A 329 17.04 13.72 0.14
N GLY A 330 17.05 14.02 -1.16
CA GLY A 330 15.85 14.51 -1.84
C GLY A 330 14.68 13.52 -1.80
N GLU A 331 14.95 12.22 -1.71
CA GLU A 331 13.93 11.18 -1.61
C GLU A 331 13.38 11.06 -0.18
N VAL A 332 14.25 11.12 0.83
CA VAL A 332 13.85 11.17 2.25
C VAL A 332 13.01 12.41 2.54
N ASP A 333 13.45 13.57 2.04
CA ASP A 333 12.72 14.84 2.19
C ASP A 333 11.33 14.76 1.52
N ALA A 334 11.26 14.17 0.32
CA ALA A 334 9.99 13.98 -0.38
C ALA A 334 9.03 13.03 0.36
N MET A 335 9.55 11.96 0.97
CA MET A 335 8.76 11.04 1.78
C MET A 335 8.22 11.70 3.05
N LEU A 336 9.05 12.49 3.74
CA LEU A 336 8.63 13.24 4.94
C LEU A 336 7.61 14.32 4.59
N ASP A 337 7.80 15.05 3.47
CA ASP A 337 6.84 16.06 3.01
C ASP A 337 5.49 15.41 2.64
N ALA A 338 5.52 14.31 1.89
CA ALA A 338 4.31 13.56 1.55
C ALA A 338 3.58 13.05 2.82
N ALA A 339 4.33 12.53 3.80
CA ALA A 339 3.78 12.08 5.07
C ALA A 339 3.18 13.23 5.89
N ALA A 340 3.93 14.33 6.07
CA ALA A 340 3.48 15.48 6.84
C ALA A 340 2.23 16.14 6.25
N ARG A 341 2.21 16.34 4.92
CA ARG A 341 1.04 16.90 4.23
C ARG A 341 -0.15 15.94 4.24
N GLY A 342 0.07 14.63 4.11
CA GLY A 342 -0.98 13.63 4.18
C GLY A 342 -1.65 13.58 5.55
N LEU A 343 -0.85 13.53 6.63
CA LEU A 343 -1.34 13.59 8.00
C LEU A 343 -2.02 14.92 8.30
N ARG A 344 -1.44 16.05 7.84
CA ARG A 344 -2.06 17.37 8.01
C ARG A 344 -3.44 17.45 7.36
N ARG A 345 -3.61 16.91 6.15
CA ARG A 345 -4.92 16.84 5.46
C ARG A 345 -5.93 15.93 6.16
N ALA A 346 -5.46 14.97 6.95
CA ALA A 346 -6.30 14.05 7.72
C ALA A 346 -6.81 14.64 9.05
N VAL A 347 -6.26 15.77 9.48
CA VAL A 347 -6.75 16.47 10.67
C VAL A 347 -8.12 17.05 10.40
N THR A 348 -9.10 16.67 11.21
CA THR A 348 -10.49 17.11 11.06
C THR A 348 -10.68 18.57 11.49
N PRO A 349 -11.71 19.27 10.97
CA PRO A 349 -12.03 20.64 11.39
C PRO A 349 -12.26 20.80 12.91
N ALA A 350 -12.76 19.75 13.57
CA ALA A 350 -12.95 19.75 15.02
C ALA A 350 -11.60 19.85 15.76
N THR A 351 -10.64 19.01 15.38
CA THR A 351 -9.28 19.02 15.92
C THR A 351 -8.55 20.31 15.57
N GLU A 352 -8.71 20.82 14.34
CA GLU A 352 -8.14 22.11 13.94
C GLU A 352 -8.63 23.27 14.81
N SER A 353 -9.93 23.29 15.15
CA SER A 353 -10.54 24.32 16.00
C SER A 353 -9.96 24.31 17.42
N ILE A 354 -9.67 23.12 17.96
CA ILE A 354 -9.06 22.94 19.28
C ILE A 354 -7.58 23.35 19.26
N TYR A 355 -6.83 22.95 18.23
CA TYR A 355 -5.37 23.10 18.17
C TYR A 355 -4.89 24.17 17.17
N ARG A 356 -5.63 25.28 17.02
CA ARG A 356 -5.32 26.34 16.03
C ARG A 356 -3.87 26.81 15.99
N ALA A 357 -3.24 27.00 17.15
CA ALA A 357 -1.85 27.47 17.22
C ALA A 357 -0.85 26.44 16.67
N ARG A 358 -1.07 25.16 16.98
CA ARG A 358 -0.27 24.04 16.47
C ARG A 358 -0.42 23.90 14.95
N ILE A 359 -1.66 23.96 14.47
CA ILE A 359 -1.98 23.95 13.04
C ILE A 359 -1.31 25.10 12.30
N GLY A 360 -1.41 26.33 12.83
CA GLY A 360 -0.77 27.49 12.21
C GLY A 360 0.75 27.35 12.14
N ALA A 361 1.39 26.78 13.17
CA ALA A 361 2.84 26.51 13.15
C ALA A 361 3.20 25.43 12.12
N LEU A 362 2.43 24.34 12.04
CA LEU A 362 2.61 23.27 11.07
C LEU A 362 2.40 23.77 9.63
N ASP A 363 1.35 24.54 9.37
CA ASP A 363 1.08 25.12 8.05
C ASP A 363 2.20 26.07 7.63
N ALA A 364 2.74 26.87 8.56
CA ALA A 364 3.91 27.70 8.30
C ALA A 364 5.20 26.90 8.05
N TRP A 365 5.26 25.63 8.49
CA TRP A 365 6.39 24.75 8.19
C TRP A 365 6.26 24.05 6.84
N LEU A 366 5.04 23.88 6.34
CA LEU A 366 4.71 23.20 5.08
C LEU A 366 4.48 24.17 3.91
N ALA A 367 4.37 25.47 4.18
CA ALA A 367 4.40 26.54 3.19
C ALA A 367 5.82 26.72 2.63
#